data_AF-A0A976KXJ6-F1
#
_entry.id   AF-A0A976KXJ6-F1
#
_cell.length_a   1.000
_cell.length_b   1.000
_cell.length_c   1.000
_cell.angle_alpha   90.00
_cell.angle_beta   90.00
_cell.angle_gamma   90.00
#
_symmetry.space_group_name_H-M   'P 1'
#
loop_
_entity.id
_entity.type
_entity.pdbx_description
1 polymer ?
#
loop_
_entity_poly.entity_id
_entity_poly.type
_entity_poly.pdbx_seq_one_letter_code
_entity_poly.pdbx_strand_id
1 'polypeptide(L)'
;MASFPDTPNSTIAELSRRHLEDVVAIDSCSDETSTTVPSTPGQRELSLHLERFFAGLGARVEVDEYANLIATVEGRGAAAGKPALALMIHLDTARGTEAVEKLDDVPGWDGSKIPYAQNDRLYVSVEHYPATRPFVGQQLLFGSGRAPFGLDDKLGLAHLMTLVQLLADNPDIEHRPLFIVARPDEEIGRMEALVGLAELLRERGVDSAYTIDGIAPFEINVESFNGMGAQVRFPRRVSSEVDGEVVRVELFGVNTHGATAKAEGHRSALRFAAQLHQRLSAQPFTFLGFESDAVRDCDGVLHVAVGEGASVEGLDAALQEMIAPHVPRGAGYRVTAGGPRQRDAAIEAVLRFVSGYMATSPGFTLWAEDSDERDGYSQPFRVRVSEDSLCLDIRIRDFAVEGLAARRQHLAQFAADQAIEFSHHYDNMGTRMAARPDLVETALAAADEVGVSAPIRPIRGGTGVDPFLERGIYVANLGTGYFAPESEKEFTSLELMAQHARWLVALVQK
;
A
#
# COMPACT_ATOMS: atom_id res chain seq x y z
N MET A 1 -1.33 38.41 1.48
CA MET A 1 -1.66 37.27 0.60
C MET A 1 -3.15 37.36 0.33
N ALA A 2 -3.56 37.30 -0.93
CA ALA A 2 -4.98 37.19 -1.25
C ALA A 2 -5.50 35.88 -0.63
N SER A 3 -6.57 35.95 0.16
CA SER A 3 -7.24 34.76 0.67
C SER A 3 -7.66 33.89 -0.50
N PHE A 4 -7.60 32.57 -0.33
CA PHE A 4 -8.16 31.62 -1.29
C PHE A 4 -9.56 32.09 -1.73
N PRO A 5 -9.89 32.07 -3.04
CA PRO A 5 -11.15 32.60 -3.54
C PRO A 5 -12.37 32.01 -2.81
N ASP A 6 -13.48 32.75 -2.78
CA ASP A 6 -14.75 32.37 -2.13
C ASP A 6 -15.43 31.13 -2.76
N THR A 7 -14.70 30.31 -3.54
CA THR A 7 -15.19 29.05 -4.09
C THR A 7 -15.69 28.16 -2.94
N PRO A 8 -16.98 27.79 -2.91
CA PRO A 8 -17.53 26.98 -1.83
C PRO A 8 -16.87 25.60 -1.75
N ASN A 9 -16.72 25.04 -0.54
CA ASN A 9 -16.17 23.70 -0.35
C ASN A 9 -16.95 22.63 -1.11
N SER A 10 -18.27 22.78 -1.22
CA SER A 10 -19.10 21.87 -2.01
C SER A 10 -18.75 21.88 -3.49
N THR A 11 -18.38 23.04 -4.05
CA THR A 11 -17.94 23.13 -5.45
C THR A 11 -16.60 22.44 -5.67
N ILE A 12 -15.66 22.62 -4.74
CA ILE A 12 -14.34 21.96 -4.79
C ILE A 12 -14.50 20.45 -4.61
N ALA A 13 -15.36 20.01 -3.67
CA ALA A 13 -15.67 18.61 -3.43
C ALA A 13 -16.21 17.92 -4.68
N GLU A 14 -17.22 18.51 -5.33
CA GLU A 14 -17.79 17.94 -6.56
C GLU A 14 -16.81 17.95 -7.74
N LEU A 15 -15.94 18.97 -7.82
CA LEU A 15 -14.84 18.98 -8.78
C LEU A 15 -13.87 17.82 -8.52
N SER A 16 -13.47 17.64 -7.27
CA SER A 16 -12.53 16.60 -6.86
C SER A 16 -13.14 15.20 -7.06
N ARG A 17 -14.45 15.01 -6.80
CA ARG A 17 -15.18 13.78 -7.10
C ARG A 17 -15.09 13.43 -8.58
N ARG A 18 -15.37 14.38 -9.47
CA ARG A 18 -15.30 14.15 -10.92
C ARG A 18 -13.89 13.74 -11.34
N HIS A 19 -12.87 14.45 -10.86
CA HIS A 19 -11.48 14.09 -11.17
C HIS A 19 -11.11 12.71 -10.65
N LEU A 20 -11.56 12.33 -9.44
CA LEU A 20 -11.34 10.99 -8.92
C LEU A 20 -12.03 9.94 -9.80
N GLU A 21 -13.33 10.09 -10.07
CA GLU A 21 -14.10 9.19 -10.96
C GLU A 21 -13.45 9.06 -12.35
N ASP A 22 -12.93 10.16 -12.92
CA ASP A 22 -12.24 10.17 -14.21
C ASP A 22 -10.98 9.29 -14.24
N VAL A 23 -10.20 9.26 -13.16
CA VAL A 23 -8.94 8.49 -13.09
C VAL A 23 -9.12 7.07 -12.57
N VAL A 24 -10.06 6.82 -11.65
CA VAL A 24 -10.35 5.45 -11.17
C VAL A 24 -11.04 4.60 -12.24
N ALA A 25 -11.64 5.23 -13.26
CA ALA A 25 -12.20 4.55 -14.42
C ALA A 25 -11.14 3.97 -15.40
N ILE A 26 -9.87 4.34 -15.26
CA ILE A 26 -8.77 3.86 -16.13
C ILE A 26 -8.03 2.74 -15.41
N ASP A 27 -8.00 1.53 -15.97
CA ASP A 27 -7.16 0.46 -15.40
C ASP A 27 -5.68 0.80 -15.58
N SER A 28 -4.93 0.82 -14.48
CA SER A 28 -3.49 1.10 -14.47
C SER A 28 -2.71 0.16 -13.54
N CYS A 29 -3.26 -1.01 -13.22
CA CYS A 29 -2.57 -1.98 -12.34
C CYS A 29 -1.14 -2.27 -12.79
N SER A 30 -0.20 -2.33 -11.86
CA SER A 30 1.15 -2.80 -12.16
C SER A 30 1.21 -4.33 -12.31
N ASP A 31 2.22 -4.80 -13.05
CA ASP A 31 2.51 -6.23 -13.26
C ASP A 31 3.98 -6.54 -12.92
N GLU A 32 4.17 -7.12 -11.74
CA GLU A 32 5.47 -7.59 -11.22
C GLU A 32 6.15 -8.64 -12.11
N THR A 33 5.42 -9.34 -12.98
CA THR A 33 5.96 -10.34 -13.90
C THR A 33 6.41 -9.76 -15.24
N SER A 34 6.03 -8.50 -15.50
CA SER A 34 6.39 -7.80 -16.73
C SER A 34 7.89 -7.53 -16.79
N THR A 35 8.40 -7.34 -18.01
CA THR A 35 9.81 -6.99 -18.29
C THR A 35 9.94 -5.64 -18.99
N THR A 36 8.83 -4.92 -19.19
CA THR A 36 8.78 -3.60 -19.82
C THR A 36 8.43 -2.54 -18.79
N VAL A 37 8.81 -1.29 -19.02
CA VAL A 37 8.34 -0.13 -18.25
C VAL A 37 7.58 0.85 -19.15
N PRO A 38 6.35 1.25 -18.81
CA PRO A 38 5.53 0.75 -17.69
C PRO A 38 5.25 -0.76 -17.78
N SER A 39 4.97 -1.40 -16.65
CA SER A 39 4.65 -2.83 -16.60
C SER A 39 3.39 -3.18 -17.38
N THR A 40 2.44 -2.23 -17.46
CA THR A 40 1.15 -2.40 -18.14
C THR A 40 0.81 -1.21 -19.04
N PRO A 41 0.06 -1.43 -20.13
CA PRO A 41 -0.31 -0.35 -21.06
C PRO A 41 -1.23 0.71 -20.43
N GLY A 42 -2.01 0.34 -19.43
CA GLY A 42 -2.96 1.22 -18.74
C GLY A 42 -2.33 2.44 -18.07
N GLN A 43 -1.12 2.29 -17.53
CA GLN A 43 -0.36 3.42 -16.97
C GLN A 43 -0.03 4.47 -18.04
N ARG A 44 0.30 4.04 -19.27
CA ARG A 44 0.50 4.96 -20.39
C ARG A 44 -0.80 5.64 -20.81
N GLU A 45 -1.92 4.91 -20.80
CA GLU A 45 -3.23 5.49 -21.08
C GLU A 45 -3.57 6.60 -20.07
N LEU A 46 -3.34 6.36 -18.78
CA LEU A 46 -3.53 7.35 -17.73
C LEU A 46 -2.59 8.56 -17.92
N SER A 47 -1.31 8.33 -18.21
CA SER A 47 -0.35 9.41 -18.51
C SER A 47 -0.81 10.30 -19.67
N LEU A 48 -1.29 9.70 -20.77
CA LEU A 48 -1.83 10.45 -21.91
C LEU A 48 -3.16 11.15 -21.59
N HIS A 49 -3.98 10.60 -20.70
CA HIS A 49 -5.18 11.28 -20.20
C HIS A 49 -4.79 12.56 -19.45
N LEU A 50 -3.82 12.47 -18.54
CA LEU A 50 -3.30 13.59 -17.78
C LEU A 50 -2.64 14.64 -18.67
N GLU A 51 -1.94 14.21 -19.72
CA GLU A 51 -1.38 15.13 -20.72
C GLU A 51 -2.46 16.02 -21.33
N ARG A 52 -3.56 15.42 -21.81
CA ARG A 52 -4.68 16.17 -22.38
C ARG A 52 -5.34 17.09 -21.35
N PHE A 53 -5.51 16.60 -20.12
CA PHE A 53 -6.12 17.37 -19.03
C PHE A 53 -5.29 18.62 -18.70
N PHE A 54 -4.01 18.45 -18.35
CA PHE A 54 -3.16 19.57 -17.95
C PHE A 54 -2.86 20.53 -19.11
N ALA A 55 -2.65 20.02 -20.33
CA ALA A 55 -2.48 20.86 -21.51
C ALA A 55 -3.75 21.68 -21.81
N GLY A 56 -4.93 21.11 -21.60
CA GLY A 56 -6.22 21.80 -21.71
C GLY A 56 -6.36 22.98 -20.74
N LEU A 57 -5.64 22.95 -19.61
CA LEU A 57 -5.57 24.02 -18.61
C LEU A 57 -4.41 25.00 -18.84
N GLY A 58 -3.68 24.85 -19.95
CA GLY A 58 -2.59 25.73 -20.34
C GLY A 58 -1.23 25.36 -19.76
N ALA A 59 -1.07 24.19 -19.13
CA ALA A 59 0.23 23.68 -18.73
C ALA A 59 1.02 23.21 -19.96
N ARG A 60 2.35 23.33 -19.91
CA ARG A 60 3.24 22.68 -20.88
C ARG A 60 3.51 21.26 -20.41
N VAL A 61 3.16 20.27 -21.22
CA VAL A 61 3.31 18.86 -20.83
C VAL A 61 4.36 18.16 -21.69
N GLU A 62 5.17 17.32 -21.04
CA GLU A 62 6.13 16.42 -21.66
C GLU A 62 5.88 15.01 -21.12
N VAL A 63 5.86 14.01 -22.00
CA VAL A 63 5.76 12.58 -21.64
C VAL A 63 6.91 11.82 -22.26
N ASP A 64 7.63 11.03 -21.46
CA ASP A 64 8.80 10.27 -21.92
C ASP A 64 8.47 8.83 -22.39
N GLU A 65 9.51 8.09 -22.75
CA GLU A 65 9.38 6.70 -23.21
C GLU A 65 8.94 5.73 -22.11
N TYR A 66 9.09 6.08 -20.83
CA TYR A 66 8.58 5.33 -19.68
C TYR A 66 7.18 5.79 -19.27
N ALA A 67 6.57 6.72 -20.00
CA ALA A 67 5.30 7.35 -19.64
C ALA A 67 5.38 8.22 -18.36
N ASN A 68 6.58 8.61 -17.91
CA ASN A 68 6.70 9.70 -16.95
C ASN A 68 6.14 10.96 -17.58
N LEU A 69 5.34 11.70 -16.83
CA LEU A 69 4.75 12.96 -17.26
C LEU A 69 5.32 14.10 -16.42
N ILE A 70 5.64 15.21 -17.07
CA ILE A 70 5.91 16.49 -16.41
C ILE A 70 4.95 17.54 -16.99
N ALA A 71 4.00 18.02 -16.20
CA ALA A 71 3.22 19.20 -16.51
C ALA A 71 3.80 20.42 -15.80
N THR A 72 4.27 21.39 -16.58
CA THR A 72 4.85 22.65 -16.09
C THR A 72 3.77 23.71 -16.01
N VAL A 73 3.53 24.22 -14.79
CA VAL A 73 2.63 25.34 -14.51
C VAL A 73 3.48 26.56 -14.17
N GLU A 74 3.42 27.59 -15.01
CA GLU A 74 4.20 28.82 -14.84
C GLU A 74 3.80 29.57 -13.56
N GLY A 75 4.79 30.04 -12.81
CA GLY A 75 4.55 30.79 -11.56
C GLY A 75 3.91 32.16 -11.80
N ARG A 76 3.19 32.66 -10.79
CA ARG A 76 2.44 33.93 -10.85
C ARG A 76 2.69 34.83 -9.64
N GLY A 77 2.60 36.14 -9.88
CA GLY A 77 2.67 37.15 -8.82
C GLY A 77 4.00 37.17 -8.07
N ALA A 78 3.95 37.53 -6.78
CA ALA A 78 5.14 37.61 -5.93
C ALA A 78 5.88 36.28 -5.74
N ALA A 79 5.19 35.14 -5.94
CA ALA A 79 5.78 33.81 -5.80
C ALA A 79 6.46 33.29 -7.09
N ALA A 80 6.27 33.95 -8.25
CA ALA A 80 6.81 33.51 -9.54
C ALA A 80 8.34 33.39 -9.58
N GLY A 81 9.05 34.17 -8.75
CA GLY A 81 10.52 34.14 -8.65
C GLY A 81 11.09 33.11 -7.68
N LYS A 82 10.24 32.35 -6.97
CA LYS A 82 10.68 31.28 -6.08
C LYS A 82 11.16 30.06 -6.89
N PRO A 83 12.05 29.21 -6.34
CA PRO A 83 12.43 27.95 -6.98
C PRO A 83 11.21 27.10 -7.35
N ALA A 84 11.27 26.35 -8.45
CA ALA A 84 10.16 25.48 -8.83
C ALA A 84 9.94 24.39 -7.77
N LEU A 85 8.67 24.09 -7.48
CA LEU A 85 8.28 22.99 -6.60
C LEU A 85 7.76 21.83 -7.45
N ALA A 86 8.29 20.63 -7.23
CA ALA A 86 7.72 19.43 -7.83
C ALA A 86 6.64 18.81 -6.93
N LEU A 87 5.49 18.46 -7.50
CA LEU A 87 4.45 17.68 -6.85
C LEU A 87 4.33 16.36 -7.60
N MET A 88 4.56 15.25 -6.92
CA MET A 88 4.79 13.94 -7.50
C MET A 88 3.66 12.98 -7.13
N ILE A 89 3.35 12.09 -8.06
CA ILE A 89 2.30 11.07 -7.94
C ILE A 89 2.73 9.83 -8.71
N HIS A 90 2.18 8.67 -8.37
CA HIS A 90 2.31 7.48 -9.21
C HIS A 90 1.06 7.18 -10.04
N LEU A 91 1.26 6.48 -11.16
CA LEU A 91 0.23 6.18 -12.16
C LEU A 91 -0.40 4.81 -11.94
N ASP A 92 0.36 3.89 -11.38
CA ASP A 92 -0.09 2.54 -11.17
C ASP A 92 -1.01 2.40 -9.96
N THR A 93 -1.59 1.22 -9.84
CA THR A 93 -2.31 0.79 -8.64
C THR A 93 -1.81 -0.60 -8.31
N ALA A 94 -1.87 -0.98 -7.03
CA ALA A 94 -1.54 -2.34 -6.61
C ALA A 94 -2.28 -3.41 -7.43
N ARG A 95 -1.60 -4.53 -7.65
CA ARG A 95 -2.11 -5.67 -8.42
C ARG A 95 -3.42 -6.18 -7.81
N GLY A 96 -4.44 -6.36 -8.66
CA GLY A 96 -5.77 -6.81 -8.23
C GLY A 96 -6.76 -5.68 -8.00
N THR A 97 -6.33 -4.42 -8.16
CA THR A 97 -7.23 -3.27 -8.27
C THR A 97 -8.12 -3.39 -9.52
N GLU A 98 -9.35 -2.91 -9.44
CA GLU A 98 -10.30 -2.90 -10.55
C GLU A 98 -10.72 -1.47 -10.87
N ALA A 99 -10.71 -1.11 -12.15
CA ALA A 99 -11.24 0.18 -12.59
C ALA A 99 -12.75 0.28 -12.33
N VAL A 100 -13.20 1.46 -11.89
CA VAL A 100 -14.61 1.74 -11.59
C VAL A 100 -15.06 3.02 -12.28
N GLU A 101 -16.15 2.97 -13.03
CA GLU A 101 -16.68 4.14 -13.74
C GLU A 101 -17.31 5.17 -12.78
N LYS A 102 -17.81 4.72 -11.63
CA LYS A 102 -18.51 5.56 -10.67
C LYS A 102 -18.38 5.00 -9.26
N LEU A 103 -18.25 5.90 -8.29
CA LEU A 103 -18.16 5.57 -6.87
C LEU A 103 -19.53 5.57 -6.20
N ASP A 104 -19.71 4.66 -5.24
CA ASP A 104 -20.82 4.69 -4.30
C ASP A 104 -20.56 5.77 -3.24
N ASP A 105 -21.64 6.30 -2.65
CA ASP A 105 -21.52 7.32 -1.60
C ASP A 105 -22.53 7.18 -0.46
N VAL A 106 -22.12 7.62 0.72
CA VAL A 106 -22.96 7.68 1.93
C VAL A 106 -22.85 9.08 2.53
N PRO A 107 -23.89 9.93 2.44
CA PRO A 107 -23.85 11.28 2.98
C PRO A 107 -23.98 11.27 4.51
N GLY A 108 -23.18 12.10 5.18
CA GLY A 108 -23.27 12.31 6.62
C GLY A 108 -23.08 11.03 7.44
N TRP A 109 -22.09 10.22 7.09
CA TRP A 109 -21.88 8.90 7.67
C TRP A 109 -21.72 8.96 9.20
N ASP A 110 -22.54 8.20 9.92
CA ASP A 110 -22.64 8.24 11.38
C ASP A 110 -21.65 7.31 12.12
N GLY A 111 -20.77 6.65 11.37
CA GLY A 111 -19.83 5.66 11.90
C GLY A 111 -20.36 4.22 11.92
N SER A 112 -21.58 3.99 11.43
CA SER A 112 -22.17 2.66 11.27
C SER A 112 -21.52 1.86 10.12
N LYS A 113 -21.99 0.63 9.89
CA LYS A 113 -21.46 -0.23 8.83
C LYS A 113 -21.62 0.41 7.44
N ILE A 114 -20.54 0.53 6.68
CA ILE A 114 -20.57 0.96 5.27
C ILE A 114 -21.26 -0.12 4.40
N PRO A 115 -22.20 0.25 3.51
CA PRO A 115 -22.99 -0.69 2.71
C PRO A 115 -22.31 -1.08 1.40
N TYR A 116 -21.20 -1.83 1.44
CA TYR A 116 -20.53 -2.34 0.23
C TYR A 116 -21.43 -3.28 -0.58
N ALA A 117 -21.75 -2.89 -1.82
CA ALA A 117 -22.77 -3.54 -2.65
C ALA A 117 -22.45 -4.99 -3.05
N GLN A 118 -21.16 -5.34 -3.19
CA GLN A 118 -20.72 -6.66 -3.63
C GLN A 118 -20.06 -7.49 -2.51
N ASN A 119 -20.05 -6.99 -1.27
CA ASN A 119 -19.44 -7.70 -0.15
C ASN A 119 -20.11 -7.36 1.18
N ASP A 120 -21.21 -8.07 1.47
CA ASP A 120 -21.99 -7.90 2.70
C ASP A 120 -21.26 -8.37 3.97
N ARG A 121 -20.14 -9.09 3.84
CA ARG A 121 -19.35 -9.59 4.95
C ARG A 121 -18.43 -8.53 5.56
N LEU A 122 -18.04 -7.52 4.78
CA LEU A 122 -17.19 -6.43 5.28
C LEU A 122 -17.93 -5.64 6.35
N TYR A 123 -17.38 -5.58 7.55
CA TYR A 123 -17.91 -4.76 8.64
C TYR A 123 -16.99 -3.56 8.89
N VAL A 124 -16.99 -2.61 7.95
CA VAL A 124 -16.25 -1.35 8.12
C VAL A 124 -17.10 -0.36 8.89
N SER A 125 -16.72 -0.09 10.15
CA SER A 125 -17.38 0.84 11.06
C SER A 125 -16.37 1.40 12.07
N VAL A 126 -16.75 2.45 12.81
CA VAL A 126 -15.90 3.01 13.88
C VAL A 126 -15.62 2.00 15.00
N GLU A 127 -16.55 1.08 15.24
CA GLU A 127 -16.39 0.01 16.24
C GLU A 127 -15.27 -0.97 15.84
N HIS A 128 -15.26 -1.42 14.58
CA HIS A 128 -14.32 -2.44 14.12
C HIS A 128 -12.99 -1.84 13.65
N TYR A 129 -13.03 -0.61 13.14
CA TYR A 129 -11.91 0.16 12.64
C TYR A 129 -11.93 1.59 13.21
N PRO A 130 -11.43 1.80 14.44
CA PRO A 130 -11.42 3.12 15.08
C PRO A 130 -10.71 4.22 14.28
N ALA A 131 -9.79 3.85 13.38
CA ALA A 131 -9.10 4.76 12.46
C ALA A 131 -10.05 5.49 11.49
N THR A 132 -11.28 4.99 11.30
CA THR A 132 -12.31 5.62 10.45
C THR A 132 -13.02 6.79 11.13
N ARG A 133 -12.80 7.01 12.44
CA ARG A 133 -13.45 8.10 13.20
C ARG A 133 -13.34 9.50 12.57
N PRO A 134 -12.22 9.90 11.93
CA PRO A 134 -12.13 11.22 11.28
C PRO A 134 -13.19 11.45 10.20
N PHE A 135 -13.74 10.40 9.61
CA PHE A 135 -14.72 10.49 8.52
C PHE A 135 -16.18 10.59 9.01
N VAL A 136 -16.44 10.52 10.32
CA VAL A 136 -17.80 10.65 10.87
C VAL A 136 -18.36 12.05 10.58
N GLY A 137 -19.61 12.08 10.09
CA GLY A 137 -20.32 13.28 9.68
C GLY A 137 -20.03 13.73 8.25
N GLN A 138 -19.14 13.04 7.52
CA GLN A 138 -18.72 13.38 6.16
C GLN A 138 -19.48 12.56 5.12
N GLN A 139 -19.44 12.97 3.85
CA GLN A 139 -19.92 12.17 2.74
C GLN A 139 -18.81 11.25 2.22
N LEU A 140 -18.95 9.95 2.49
CA LEU A 140 -17.97 8.95 2.05
C LEU A 140 -18.09 8.66 0.56
N LEU A 141 -16.96 8.39 -0.09
CA LEU A 141 -16.86 7.79 -1.42
C LEU A 141 -16.12 6.46 -1.33
N PHE A 142 -16.71 5.40 -1.89
CA PHE A 142 -16.15 4.04 -1.82
C PHE A 142 -16.51 3.21 -3.05
N GLY A 143 -15.76 2.11 -3.24
CA GLY A 143 -16.00 1.15 -4.31
C GLY A 143 -17.00 0.07 -3.92
N SER A 144 -17.12 -0.96 -4.77
CA SER A 144 -18.13 -2.02 -4.58
C SER A 144 -17.88 -2.96 -3.39
N GLY A 145 -16.68 -2.98 -2.82
CA GLY A 145 -16.22 -3.94 -1.80
C GLY A 145 -15.74 -5.29 -2.35
N ARG A 146 -15.68 -5.44 -3.69
CA ARG A 146 -15.14 -6.65 -4.33
C ARG A 146 -13.62 -6.66 -4.40
N ALA A 147 -13.03 -5.52 -4.74
CA ALA A 147 -11.60 -5.30 -4.95
C ALA A 147 -11.27 -3.84 -4.60
N PRO A 148 -9.98 -3.50 -4.41
CA PRO A 148 -9.55 -2.10 -4.41
C PRO A 148 -9.91 -1.44 -5.75
N PHE A 149 -10.07 -0.12 -5.75
CA PHE A 149 -10.35 0.69 -6.93
C PHE A 149 -9.30 1.78 -7.21
N GLY A 150 -8.27 1.87 -6.37
CA GLY A 150 -7.02 2.58 -6.61
C GLY A 150 -6.95 3.95 -5.96
N LEU A 151 -7.41 4.13 -4.72
CA LEU A 151 -7.20 5.42 -4.02
C LEU A 151 -5.71 5.73 -3.85
N ASP A 152 -4.91 4.69 -3.62
CA ASP A 152 -3.44 4.72 -3.73
C ASP A 152 -3.05 4.52 -5.22
N ASP A 153 -2.58 5.52 -5.97
CA ASP A 153 -2.44 6.95 -5.60
C ASP A 153 -3.32 7.87 -6.46
N LYS A 154 -4.43 7.34 -6.99
CA LYS A 154 -5.36 8.13 -7.80
C LYS A 154 -6.10 9.19 -6.99
N LEU A 155 -6.17 9.06 -5.67
CA LEU A 155 -6.70 10.13 -4.82
C LEU A 155 -5.76 11.34 -4.80
N GLY A 156 -4.45 11.13 -4.63
CA GLY A 156 -3.47 12.20 -4.74
C GLY A 156 -3.46 12.79 -6.15
N LEU A 157 -3.61 11.96 -7.18
CA LEU A 157 -3.73 12.43 -8.56
C LEU A 157 -4.94 13.36 -8.74
N ALA A 158 -6.10 12.98 -8.19
CA ALA A 158 -7.29 13.81 -8.20
C ALA A 158 -7.10 15.13 -7.43
N HIS A 159 -6.33 15.12 -6.33
CA HIS A 159 -5.96 16.36 -5.62
C HIS A 159 -5.11 17.28 -6.49
N LEU A 160 -4.13 16.74 -7.24
CA LEU A 160 -3.29 17.51 -8.15
C LEU A 160 -4.06 18.04 -9.36
N MET A 161 -4.98 17.24 -9.91
CA MET A 161 -5.89 17.70 -10.97
C MET A 161 -6.77 18.85 -10.48
N THR A 162 -7.36 18.71 -9.29
CA THR A 162 -8.16 19.78 -8.67
C THR A 162 -7.31 21.03 -8.40
N LEU A 163 -6.10 20.89 -7.88
CA LEU A 163 -5.16 21.99 -7.65
C LEU A 163 -4.92 22.78 -8.94
N VAL A 164 -4.53 22.12 -10.03
CA VAL A 164 -4.20 22.82 -11.28
C VAL A 164 -5.44 23.48 -11.89
N GLN A 165 -6.60 22.82 -11.83
CA GLN A 165 -7.87 23.42 -12.26
C GLN A 165 -8.21 24.67 -11.44
N LEU A 166 -8.07 24.63 -10.12
CA LEU A 166 -8.32 25.79 -9.26
C LEU A 166 -7.36 26.95 -9.57
N LEU A 167 -6.08 26.68 -9.83
CA LEU A 167 -5.13 27.71 -10.25
C LEU A 167 -5.46 28.28 -11.64
N ALA A 168 -5.98 27.46 -12.56
CA ALA A 168 -6.41 27.90 -13.89
C ALA A 168 -7.66 28.78 -13.82
N ASP A 169 -8.65 28.39 -13.02
CA ASP A 169 -9.93 29.10 -12.88
C ASP A 169 -9.81 30.40 -12.07
N ASN A 170 -8.76 30.52 -11.25
CA ASN A 170 -8.55 31.66 -10.36
C ASN A 170 -7.19 32.32 -10.64
N PRO A 171 -7.07 33.14 -11.70
CA PRO A 171 -5.80 33.70 -12.15
C PRO A 171 -5.10 34.63 -11.13
N ASP A 172 -5.85 35.15 -10.15
CA ASP A 172 -5.33 36.02 -9.09
C ASP A 172 -4.61 35.27 -7.97
N ILE A 173 -4.67 33.93 -7.94
CA ILE A 173 -3.89 33.13 -6.99
C ILE A 173 -2.42 33.21 -7.39
N GLU A 174 -1.62 33.89 -6.57
CA GLU A 174 -0.17 33.90 -6.70
C GLU A 174 0.41 32.56 -6.23
N HIS A 175 1.29 31.95 -7.03
CA HIS A 175 1.95 30.69 -6.70
C HIS A 175 3.32 30.60 -7.37
N ARG A 176 4.20 29.77 -6.83
CA ARG A 176 5.51 29.50 -7.44
C ARG A 176 5.38 28.64 -8.71
N PRO A 177 6.42 28.55 -9.56
CA PRO A 177 6.42 27.60 -10.67
C PRO A 177 6.27 26.17 -10.15
N LEU A 178 5.46 25.35 -10.84
CA LEU A 178 5.19 23.97 -10.44
C LEU A 178 5.58 22.99 -11.54
N PHE A 179 6.12 21.84 -11.13
CA PHE A 179 6.20 20.65 -11.94
C PHE A 179 5.29 19.58 -11.34
N ILE A 180 4.19 19.28 -12.01
CA ILE A 180 3.35 18.13 -11.67
C ILE A 180 3.95 16.92 -12.37
N VAL A 181 4.39 15.94 -11.59
CA VAL A 181 5.16 14.79 -12.06
C VAL A 181 4.38 13.52 -11.79
N ALA A 182 4.10 12.73 -12.83
CA ALA A 182 3.52 11.41 -12.69
C ALA A 182 4.52 10.35 -13.16
N ARG A 183 4.66 9.27 -12.39
CA ARG A 183 5.61 8.18 -12.65
C ARG A 183 4.91 6.81 -12.71
N PRO A 184 5.39 5.86 -13.52
CA PRO A 184 4.89 4.49 -13.52
C PRO A 184 5.52 3.63 -12.39
N ASP A 185 4.95 2.45 -12.22
CA ASP A 185 5.52 1.29 -11.51
C ASP A 185 6.11 1.61 -10.11
N GLU A 186 5.41 2.42 -9.30
CA GLU A 186 5.74 2.64 -7.89
C GLU A 186 5.58 1.36 -7.07
N GLU A 187 4.44 0.69 -7.24
CA GLU A 187 4.00 -0.46 -6.43
C GLU A 187 4.96 -1.65 -6.55
N ILE A 188 5.68 -1.73 -7.68
CA ILE A 188 6.66 -2.79 -7.97
C ILE A 188 8.11 -2.29 -7.89
N GLY A 189 8.32 -1.06 -7.40
CA GLY A 189 9.63 -0.53 -7.02
C GLY A 189 10.59 -0.29 -8.17
N ARG A 190 10.11 0.08 -9.37
CA ARG A 190 10.98 0.23 -10.55
C ARG A 190 11.61 1.61 -10.64
N MET A 191 12.84 1.69 -10.16
CA MET A 191 13.61 2.94 -10.14
C MET A 191 14.19 3.36 -11.50
N GLU A 192 14.25 2.45 -12.50
CA GLU A 192 14.85 2.76 -13.81
C GLU A 192 14.14 3.91 -14.54
N ALA A 193 12.82 4.03 -14.37
CA ALA A 193 12.03 5.14 -14.92
C ALA A 193 12.42 6.50 -14.32
N LEU A 194 13.05 6.53 -13.15
CA LEU A 194 13.20 7.75 -12.35
C LEU A 194 14.57 8.40 -12.48
N VAL A 195 15.58 7.65 -12.91
CA VAL A 195 16.97 8.13 -13.02
C VAL A 195 17.06 9.36 -13.93
N GLY A 196 16.56 9.23 -15.17
CA GLY A 196 16.53 10.32 -16.14
C GLY A 196 15.57 11.44 -15.75
N LEU A 197 14.41 11.09 -15.18
CA LEU A 197 13.44 12.06 -14.67
C LEU A 197 14.03 12.95 -13.57
N ALA A 198 14.72 12.35 -12.60
CA ALA A 198 15.34 13.07 -11.50
C ALA A 198 16.51 13.95 -11.97
N GLU A 199 17.29 13.50 -12.95
CA GLU A 199 18.31 14.32 -13.63
C GLU A 199 17.67 15.55 -14.29
N LEU A 200 16.61 15.34 -15.07
CA LEU A 200 15.91 16.39 -15.78
C LEU A 200 15.32 17.44 -14.83
N LEU A 201 14.66 17.02 -13.74
CA LEU A 201 14.13 17.94 -12.74
C LEU A 201 15.25 18.74 -12.07
N ARG A 202 16.38 18.10 -11.77
CA ARG A 202 17.53 18.76 -11.17
C ARG A 202 18.14 19.81 -12.09
N GLU A 203 18.29 19.50 -13.38
CA GLU A 203 18.74 20.44 -14.41
C GLU A 203 17.80 21.64 -14.56
N ARG A 204 16.49 21.44 -14.34
CA ARG A 204 15.47 22.49 -14.31
C ARG A 204 15.45 23.29 -13.00
N GLY A 205 16.40 23.05 -12.09
CA GLY A 205 16.55 23.79 -10.86
C GLY A 205 15.59 23.38 -9.74
N VAL A 206 14.96 22.21 -9.84
CA VAL A 206 14.19 21.64 -8.74
C VAL A 206 15.16 21.15 -7.66
N ASP A 207 14.90 21.52 -6.41
CA ASP A 207 15.60 21.00 -5.24
C ASP A 207 14.65 20.51 -4.13
N SER A 208 13.35 20.74 -4.31
CA SER A 208 12.28 20.41 -3.36
C SER A 208 11.10 19.79 -4.07
N ALA A 209 10.55 18.74 -3.49
CA ALA A 209 9.35 18.09 -3.97
C ALA A 209 8.46 17.58 -2.83
N TYR A 210 7.19 17.33 -3.16
CA TYR A 210 6.29 16.52 -2.35
C TYR A 210 5.72 15.39 -3.18
N THR A 211 5.77 14.15 -2.69
CA THR A 211 4.82 13.12 -3.13
C THR A 211 3.48 13.38 -2.43
N ILE A 212 2.37 13.19 -3.14
CA ILE A 212 1.02 13.29 -2.58
C ILE A 212 0.47 11.88 -2.41
N ASP A 213 1.17 11.07 -1.62
CA ASP A 213 1.06 9.61 -1.58
C ASP A 213 1.07 9.09 -0.12
N GLY A 214 0.64 9.95 0.81
CA GLY A 214 0.45 9.58 2.20
C GLY A 214 -0.95 9.02 2.43
N ILE A 215 -1.15 8.31 3.53
CA ILE A 215 -2.41 7.62 3.81
C ILE A 215 -3.35 8.56 4.56
N ALA A 216 -2.95 8.97 5.77
CA ALA A 216 -3.86 9.69 6.66
C ALA A 216 -4.07 11.13 6.19
N PRO A 217 -5.25 11.73 6.44
CA PRO A 217 -5.52 13.10 6.03
C PRO A 217 -4.48 14.09 6.55
N PHE A 218 -3.94 14.90 5.63
CA PHE A 218 -2.98 15.98 5.92
C PHE A 218 -1.68 15.54 6.61
N GLU A 219 -1.38 14.24 6.70
CA GLU A 219 -0.14 13.83 7.32
C GLU A 219 1.08 14.32 6.54
N ILE A 220 2.18 14.54 7.24
CA ILE A 220 3.46 14.90 6.63
C ILE A 220 4.45 13.80 6.99
N ASN A 221 5.08 13.20 6.00
CA ASN A 221 6.09 12.19 6.24
C ASN A 221 7.44 12.63 5.70
N VAL A 222 8.47 12.43 6.54
CA VAL A 222 9.87 12.71 6.20
C VAL A 222 10.77 11.55 6.59
N GLU A 223 10.19 10.41 6.94
CA GLU A 223 10.91 9.23 7.39
C GLU A 223 10.18 7.99 6.88
N SER A 224 10.93 6.95 6.53
CA SER A 224 10.40 5.67 6.02
C SER A 224 11.09 4.49 6.70
N PHE A 225 10.60 3.27 6.50
CA PHE A 225 11.37 2.11 6.92
C PHE A 225 12.64 1.95 6.08
N ASN A 226 13.66 1.30 6.64
CA ASN A 226 14.62 0.56 5.84
C ASN A 226 13.99 -0.79 5.43
N GLY A 227 14.25 -1.23 4.20
CA GLY A 227 13.69 -2.44 3.60
C GLY A 227 14.76 -3.50 3.32
N MET A 228 14.51 -4.73 3.79
CA MET A 228 15.29 -5.92 3.46
C MET A 228 14.36 -7.12 3.22
N GLY A 229 14.82 -8.07 2.42
CA GLY A 229 14.20 -9.38 2.22
C GLY A 229 15.11 -10.51 2.70
N ALA A 230 14.50 -11.65 2.98
CA ALA A 230 15.22 -12.91 3.13
C ALA A 230 14.48 -14.06 2.46
N GLN A 231 15.21 -15.04 1.95
CA GLN A 231 14.67 -16.28 1.41
C GLN A 231 15.28 -17.47 2.14
N VAL A 232 14.44 -18.29 2.75
CA VAL A 232 14.86 -19.54 3.43
C VAL A 232 14.45 -20.73 2.57
N ARG A 233 15.39 -21.62 2.25
CA ARG A 233 15.15 -22.78 1.37
C ARG A 233 14.97 -24.07 2.16
N PHE A 234 13.96 -24.84 1.79
CA PHE A 234 13.63 -26.14 2.36
C PHE A 234 13.66 -27.20 1.25
N PRO A 235 14.61 -28.15 1.26
CA PRO A 235 14.70 -29.18 0.23
C PRO A 235 13.43 -30.02 0.13
N ARG A 236 12.90 -30.16 -1.09
CA ARG A 236 11.65 -30.89 -1.36
C ARG A 236 11.84 -32.38 -1.15
N ARG A 237 10.80 -33.03 -0.61
CA ARG A 237 10.77 -34.49 -0.42
C ARG A 237 9.38 -34.98 -0.78
N VAL A 238 9.24 -35.30 -2.06
CA VAL A 238 7.96 -35.66 -2.66
C VAL A 238 7.75 -37.17 -2.61
N SER A 239 6.62 -37.61 -2.05
CA SER A 239 6.20 -39.02 -2.02
C SER A 239 4.78 -39.20 -2.56
N SER A 240 4.52 -40.35 -3.16
CA SER A 240 3.20 -40.71 -3.74
C SER A 240 2.20 -41.27 -2.73
N GLU A 241 2.67 -41.70 -1.55
CA GLU A 241 1.81 -42.26 -0.51
C GLU A 241 1.13 -41.15 0.29
N VAL A 242 -0.20 -41.15 0.27
CA VAL A 242 -1.07 -40.34 1.11
C VAL A 242 -2.12 -41.26 1.69
N ASP A 243 -2.15 -41.35 3.02
CA ASP A 243 -3.15 -42.10 3.76
C ASP A 243 -4.30 -41.16 4.17
N GLY A 244 -5.54 -41.63 4.04
CA GLY A 244 -6.73 -40.88 4.39
C GLY A 244 -7.38 -40.04 3.27
N GLU A 245 -8.50 -39.41 3.62
CA GLU A 245 -9.25 -38.52 2.71
C GLU A 245 -8.49 -37.20 2.51
N VAL A 246 -8.27 -36.78 1.27
CA VAL A 246 -7.62 -35.50 0.98
C VAL A 246 -8.68 -34.40 0.91
N VAL A 247 -8.43 -33.31 1.62
CA VAL A 247 -9.24 -32.09 1.57
C VAL A 247 -8.41 -30.89 1.13
N ARG A 248 -9.07 -30.01 0.40
CA ARG A 248 -8.56 -28.70 -0.02
C ARG A 248 -9.14 -27.64 0.91
N VAL A 249 -8.27 -26.88 1.57
CA VAL A 249 -8.63 -25.79 2.47
C VAL A 249 -8.18 -24.48 1.83
N GLU A 250 -9.13 -23.71 1.32
CA GLU A 250 -8.90 -22.34 0.89
C GLU A 250 -8.92 -21.43 2.13
N LEU A 251 -7.86 -20.66 2.31
CA LEU A 251 -7.73 -19.65 3.36
C LEU A 251 -7.84 -18.28 2.72
N PHE A 252 -8.74 -17.46 3.23
CA PHE A 252 -8.90 -16.06 2.87
C PHE A 252 -8.51 -15.22 4.09
N GLY A 253 -7.41 -14.49 3.99
CA GLY A 253 -6.90 -13.70 5.11
C GLY A 253 -7.56 -12.33 5.19
N VAL A 254 -7.00 -11.46 6.02
CA VAL A 254 -7.35 -10.03 6.01
C VAL A 254 -6.30 -9.34 5.16
N ASN A 255 -6.68 -8.83 3.99
CA ASN A 255 -5.79 -8.04 3.15
C ASN A 255 -5.67 -6.61 3.70
N THR A 256 -4.45 -6.09 3.72
CA THR A 256 -4.13 -4.72 4.16
C THR A 256 -2.82 -4.31 3.54
N HIS A 257 -2.62 -3.02 3.30
CA HIS A 257 -1.28 -2.50 3.06
C HIS A 257 -0.36 -2.73 4.29
N GLY A 258 0.93 -2.94 4.04
CA GLY A 258 1.90 -3.25 5.09
C GLY A 258 2.04 -2.14 6.15
N ALA A 259 1.75 -0.89 5.79
CA ALA A 259 1.83 0.23 6.72
C ALA A 259 0.72 0.23 7.78
N THR A 260 -0.44 -0.34 7.46
CA THR A 260 -1.65 -0.32 8.29
C THR A 260 -2.03 -1.69 8.85
N ALA A 261 -1.17 -2.69 8.65
CA ALA A 261 -1.39 -4.09 8.98
C ALA A 261 -2.01 -4.33 10.36
N LYS A 262 -1.49 -3.72 11.43
CA LYS A 262 -2.06 -3.90 12.78
C LYS A 262 -3.42 -3.21 12.95
N ALA A 263 -3.55 -1.97 12.48
CA ALA A 263 -4.76 -1.17 12.62
C ALA A 263 -5.96 -1.83 11.91
N GLU A 264 -5.71 -2.44 10.76
CA GLU A 264 -6.71 -3.14 9.97
C GLU A 264 -6.82 -4.64 10.28
N GLY A 265 -5.84 -5.20 10.99
CA GLY A 265 -5.83 -6.59 11.42
C GLY A 265 -5.42 -7.57 10.35
N HIS A 266 -4.39 -7.25 9.56
CA HIS A 266 -3.72 -8.14 8.61
C HIS A 266 -3.57 -9.54 9.18
N ARG A 267 -3.88 -10.54 8.36
CA ARG A 267 -3.64 -11.94 8.71
C ARG A 267 -3.25 -12.70 7.47
N SER A 268 -2.00 -13.18 7.44
CA SER A 268 -1.50 -13.99 6.34
C SER A 268 -2.08 -15.41 6.34
N ALA A 269 -2.37 -15.98 5.16
CA ALA A 269 -2.76 -17.38 5.04
C ALA A 269 -1.68 -18.32 5.57
N LEU A 270 -0.41 -17.94 5.40
CA LEU A 270 0.72 -18.71 5.90
C LEU A 270 0.73 -18.79 7.44
N ARG A 271 0.38 -17.71 8.14
CA ARG A 271 0.24 -17.73 9.60
C ARG A 271 -0.90 -18.64 10.03
N PHE A 272 -2.07 -18.55 9.38
CA PHE A 272 -3.18 -19.46 9.64
C PHE A 272 -2.80 -20.92 9.41
N ALA A 273 -2.13 -21.23 8.29
CA ALA A 273 -1.66 -22.58 8.00
C ALA A 273 -0.68 -23.09 9.07
N ALA A 274 0.25 -22.26 9.54
CA ALA A 274 1.22 -22.64 10.57
C ALA A 274 0.55 -22.87 11.94
N GLN A 275 -0.41 -22.02 12.32
CA GLN A 275 -1.18 -22.16 13.56
C GLN A 275 -2.07 -23.40 13.53
N LEU A 276 -2.74 -23.66 12.40
CA LEU A 276 -3.54 -24.86 12.20
C LEU A 276 -2.68 -26.12 12.30
N HIS A 277 -1.53 -26.14 11.63
CA HIS A 277 -0.57 -27.24 11.74
C HIS A 277 -0.13 -27.47 13.18
N GLN A 278 0.21 -26.41 13.92
CA GLN A 278 0.58 -26.53 15.32
C GLN A 278 -0.55 -27.14 16.17
N ARG A 279 -1.79 -26.67 15.99
CA ARG A 279 -2.98 -27.13 16.71
C ARG A 279 -3.32 -28.60 16.43
N LEU A 280 -3.13 -29.03 15.19
CA LEU A 280 -3.48 -30.37 14.73
C LEU A 280 -2.32 -31.38 14.79
N SER A 281 -1.11 -30.96 15.18
CA SER A 281 0.10 -31.79 15.15
C SER A 281 0.05 -33.08 15.99
N ALA A 282 -0.84 -33.17 16.97
CA ALA A 282 -1.08 -34.36 17.80
C ALA A 282 -2.22 -35.26 17.31
N GLN A 283 -2.87 -34.88 16.21
CA GLN A 283 -4.00 -35.59 15.59
C GLN A 283 -3.55 -36.19 14.24
N PRO A 284 -4.26 -37.20 13.70
CA PRO A 284 -3.84 -37.88 12.47
C PRO A 284 -4.18 -37.05 11.21
N PHE A 285 -3.63 -35.84 11.11
CA PHE A 285 -3.67 -35.00 9.92
C PHE A 285 -2.28 -34.91 9.29
N THR A 286 -2.19 -35.05 7.97
CA THR A 286 -0.93 -34.90 7.23
C THR A 286 -1.02 -33.71 6.28
N PHE A 287 -0.09 -32.76 6.36
CA PHE A 287 -0.08 -31.58 5.50
C PHE A 287 0.71 -31.91 4.22
N LEU A 288 0.03 -31.87 3.08
CA LEU A 288 0.57 -32.36 1.80
C LEU A 288 1.25 -31.26 0.98
N GLY A 289 0.78 -30.02 1.13
CA GLY A 289 1.32 -28.85 0.44
C GLY A 289 0.55 -27.58 0.76
N PHE A 290 1.18 -26.44 0.45
CA PHE A 290 0.58 -25.11 0.57
C PHE A 290 0.93 -24.32 -0.68
N GLU A 291 -0.07 -23.62 -1.22
CA GLU A 291 0.04 -22.74 -2.37
C GLU A 291 -0.29 -21.32 -1.87
N SER A 292 0.70 -20.43 -1.84
CA SER A 292 0.43 -19.01 -1.62
C SER A 292 -0.28 -18.44 -2.84
N ASP A 293 -1.24 -17.55 -2.61
CA ASP A 293 -1.76 -16.73 -3.70
C ASP A 293 -0.63 -15.81 -4.21
N ALA A 294 -0.63 -15.56 -5.53
CA ALA A 294 0.42 -14.78 -6.17
C ALA A 294 0.26 -13.27 -5.91
N VAL A 295 -0.96 -12.82 -5.66
CA VAL A 295 -1.33 -11.41 -5.49
C VAL A 295 -1.50 -11.08 -4.01
N ARG A 296 -2.25 -11.92 -3.27
CA ARG A 296 -2.64 -11.65 -1.89
C ARG A 296 -1.91 -12.57 -0.93
N ASP A 297 -0.88 -12.06 -0.24
CA ASP A 297 -0.14 -12.85 0.75
C ASP A 297 -1.03 -13.33 1.93
N CYS A 298 -2.23 -12.74 2.05
CA CYS A 298 -3.28 -13.14 2.97
C CYS A 298 -4.05 -14.37 2.53
N ASP A 299 -3.97 -14.79 1.27
CA ASP A 299 -4.73 -15.90 0.71
C ASP A 299 -3.82 -17.09 0.35
N GLY A 300 -4.38 -18.29 0.40
CA GLY A 300 -3.65 -19.49 0.05
C GLY A 300 -4.46 -20.76 0.12
N VAL A 301 -3.92 -21.83 -0.43
CA VAL A 301 -4.58 -23.14 -0.47
C VAL A 301 -3.70 -24.16 0.25
N LEU A 302 -4.24 -24.73 1.31
CA LEU A 302 -3.63 -25.82 2.05
C LEU A 302 -4.27 -27.15 1.64
N HIS A 303 -3.44 -28.18 1.47
CA HIS A 303 -3.89 -29.53 1.16
C HIS A 303 -3.57 -30.45 2.33
N VAL A 304 -4.60 -31.10 2.89
CA VAL A 304 -4.50 -31.89 4.12
C VAL A 304 -5.08 -33.27 3.87
N ALA A 305 -4.40 -34.33 4.31
CA ALA A 305 -4.98 -35.66 4.40
C ALA A 305 -5.50 -35.92 5.81
N VAL A 306 -6.73 -36.42 5.90
CA VAL A 306 -7.43 -36.78 7.13
C VAL A 306 -7.28 -38.28 7.35
N GLY A 307 -6.38 -38.65 8.25
CA GLY A 307 -6.07 -40.04 8.57
C GLY A 307 -7.07 -40.70 9.52
N GLU A 308 -6.88 -42.00 9.75
CA GLU A 308 -7.75 -42.80 10.61
C GLU A 308 -7.83 -42.22 12.04
N GLY A 309 -9.05 -41.93 12.51
CA GLY A 309 -9.31 -41.34 13.83
C GLY A 309 -9.41 -39.80 13.84
N ALA A 310 -9.17 -39.13 12.71
CA ALA A 310 -9.56 -37.74 12.48
C ALA A 310 -10.82 -37.66 11.60
N SER A 311 -11.43 -36.48 11.53
CA SER A 311 -12.55 -36.22 10.64
C SER A 311 -12.47 -34.83 10.02
N VAL A 312 -13.15 -34.65 8.89
CA VAL A 312 -13.25 -33.35 8.22
C VAL A 312 -13.98 -32.34 9.12
N GLU A 313 -14.95 -32.78 9.92
CA GLU A 313 -15.64 -31.94 10.90
C GLU A 313 -14.71 -31.45 12.01
N GLY A 314 -13.75 -32.28 12.45
CA GLY A 314 -12.74 -31.88 13.42
C GLY A 314 -11.80 -30.80 12.87
N LEU A 315 -11.41 -30.93 11.60
CA LEU A 315 -10.63 -29.91 10.88
C LEU A 315 -11.44 -28.61 10.73
N ASP A 316 -12.70 -28.69 10.33
CA ASP A 316 -13.60 -27.55 10.18
C ASP A 316 -13.80 -26.79 11.51
N ALA A 317 -14.03 -27.51 12.61
CA ALA A 317 -14.14 -26.90 13.94
C ALA A 317 -12.87 -26.15 14.36
N ALA A 318 -11.69 -26.69 14.07
CA ALA A 318 -10.41 -26.04 14.36
C ALA A 318 -10.20 -24.77 13.53
N LEU A 319 -10.59 -24.79 12.25
CA LEU A 319 -10.57 -23.62 11.35
C LEU A 319 -11.54 -22.54 11.82
N GLN A 320 -12.79 -22.91 12.11
CA GLN A 320 -13.83 -22.00 12.57
C GLN A 320 -13.41 -21.24 13.82
N GLU A 321 -12.87 -21.94 14.83
CA GLU A 321 -12.43 -21.29 16.07
C GLU A 321 -11.25 -20.33 15.84
N MET A 322 -10.33 -20.70 14.94
CA MET A 322 -9.16 -19.88 14.62
C MET A 322 -9.52 -18.62 13.81
N ILE A 323 -10.47 -18.74 12.89
CA ILE A 323 -10.78 -17.68 11.90
C ILE A 323 -11.93 -16.78 12.38
N ALA A 324 -12.87 -17.28 13.19
CA ALA A 324 -14.03 -16.52 13.67
C ALA A 324 -13.71 -15.11 14.21
N PRO A 325 -12.64 -14.87 15.01
CA PRO A 325 -12.29 -13.53 15.47
C PRO A 325 -11.91 -12.54 14.36
N HIS A 326 -11.55 -13.05 13.18
CA HIS A 326 -11.06 -12.27 12.04
C HIS A 326 -12.11 -12.13 10.93
N VAL A 327 -13.21 -12.88 10.98
CA VAL A 327 -14.29 -12.83 9.98
C VAL A 327 -14.86 -11.41 9.79
N PRO A 328 -15.14 -10.61 10.83
CA PRO A 328 -15.64 -9.24 10.64
C PRO A 328 -14.70 -8.32 9.85
N ARG A 329 -13.40 -8.68 9.77
CA ARG A 329 -12.36 -7.93 9.07
C ARG A 329 -12.07 -8.43 7.65
N GLY A 330 -12.75 -9.49 7.21
CA GLY A 330 -12.63 -10.03 5.85
C GLY A 330 -12.04 -11.45 5.78
N ALA A 331 -11.57 -12.02 6.89
CA ALA A 331 -11.04 -13.38 6.87
C ALA A 331 -12.13 -14.43 6.64
N GLY A 332 -11.74 -15.58 6.11
CA GLY A 332 -12.62 -16.72 5.89
C GLY A 332 -11.87 -17.96 5.46
N TYR A 333 -12.62 -19.04 5.25
CA TYR A 333 -12.07 -20.25 4.67
C TYR A 333 -13.14 -21.03 3.91
N ARG A 334 -12.71 -21.99 3.10
CA ARG A 334 -13.58 -22.99 2.48
C ARG A 334 -12.90 -24.35 2.49
N VAL A 335 -13.62 -25.37 2.96
CA VAL A 335 -13.18 -26.77 2.88
C VAL A 335 -13.94 -27.45 1.75
N THR A 336 -13.22 -28.10 0.85
CA THR A 336 -13.79 -28.91 -0.24
C THR A 336 -13.06 -30.24 -0.35
N ALA A 337 -13.70 -31.25 -0.92
CA ALA A 337 -13.04 -32.50 -1.28
C ALA A 337 -11.81 -32.21 -2.17
N GLY A 338 -10.68 -32.83 -1.84
CA GLY A 338 -9.43 -32.75 -2.60
C GLY A 338 -9.29 -33.89 -3.58
N GLY A 339 -8.55 -33.66 -4.66
CA GLY A 339 -8.12 -34.73 -5.57
C GLY A 339 -6.88 -35.46 -5.06
N PRO A 340 -6.49 -36.58 -5.71
CA PRO A 340 -5.22 -37.25 -5.43
C PRO A 340 -4.06 -36.26 -5.54
N ARG A 341 -3.19 -36.23 -4.52
CA ARG A 341 -2.06 -35.31 -4.46
C ARG A 341 -0.83 -36.02 -3.89
N GLN A 342 0.35 -35.61 -4.35
CA GLN A 342 1.61 -36.06 -3.74
C GLN A 342 1.86 -35.29 -2.45
N ARG A 343 2.49 -35.94 -1.48
CA ARG A 343 2.96 -35.28 -0.26
C ARG A 343 4.33 -34.65 -0.53
N ASP A 344 4.49 -33.36 -0.27
CA ASP A 344 5.81 -32.73 -0.16
C ASP A 344 6.13 -32.47 1.31
N ALA A 345 6.95 -33.33 1.93
CA ALA A 345 7.24 -33.22 3.36
C ALA A 345 7.98 -31.92 3.75
N ALA A 346 8.50 -31.15 2.78
CA ALA A 346 9.07 -29.83 3.04
C ALA A 346 8.04 -28.84 3.59
N ILE A 347 6.74 -28.99 3.28
CA ILE A 347 5.74 -28.05 3.77
C ILE A 347 5.62 -28.07 5.29
N GLU A 348 5.65 -29.25 5.91
CA GLU A 348 5.59 -29.36 7.37
C GLU A 348 6.83 -28.74 8.03
N ALA A 349 7.98 -28.79 7.35
CA ALA A 349 9.19 -28.10 7.81
C ALA A 349 9.02 -26.57 7.75
N VAL A 350 8.44 -26.03 6.67
CA VAL A 350 8.10 -24.61 6.56
C VAL A 350 7.12 -24.18 7.65
N LEU A 351 6.02 -24.93 7.86
CA LEU A 351 5.00 -24.59 8.87
C LEU A 351 5.54 -24.67 10.31
N ARG A 352 6.44 -25.63 10.59
CA ARG A 352 7.17 -25.68 11.87
C ARG A 352 8.15 -24.53 12.02
N PHE A 353 8.85 -24.14 10.95
CA PHE A 353 9.74 -22.99 10.97
C PHE A 353 8.96 -21.71 11.30
N VAL A 354 7.83 -21.47 10.63
CA VAL A 354 7.01 -20.28 10.86
C VAL A 354 6.44 -20.24 12.28
N SER A 355 5.88 -21.35 12.77
CA SER A 355 5.34 -21.41 14.15
C SER A 355 6.43 -21.30 15.22
N GLY A 356 7.59 -21.96 15.01
CA GLY A 356 8.75 -21.83 15.89
C GLY A 356 9.31 -20.40 15.92
N TYR A 357 9.39 -19.75 14.76
CA TYR A 357 9.87 -18.36 14.64
C TYR A 357 8.93 -17.40 15.37
N MET A 358 7.62 -17.56 15.17
CA MET A 358 6.58 -16.80 15.87
C MET A 358 6.64 -16.96 17.40
N ALA A 359 7.12 -18.10 17.90
CA ALA A 359 7.26 -18.37 19.33
C ALA A 359 8.55 -17.78 19.95
N THR A 360 9.46 -17.23 19.14
CA THR A 360 10.66 -16.58 19.67
C THR A 360 10.33 -15.24 20.32
N SER A 361 11.19 -14.78 21.25
CA SER A 361 11.03 -13.48 21.93
C SER A 361 12.36 -12.71 21.89
N PRO A 362 12.72 -12.11 20.73
CA PRO A 362 14.00 -11.44 20.55
C PRO A 362 14.05 -10.02 21.14
N GLY A 363 13.00 -9.58 21.84
CA GLY A 363 12.88 -8.21 22.36
C GLY A 363 12.35 -7.18 21.35
N PHE A 364 11.89 -7.63 20.17
CA PHE A 364 11.19 -6.82 19.17
C PHE A 364 10.05 -7.61 18.52
N THR A 365 9.10 -6.89 17.93
CA THR A 365 7.95 -7.42 17.17
C THR A 365 8.38 -8.19 15.93
N LEU A 366 7.75 -9.33 15.64
CA LEU A 366 8.11 -10.16 14.48
C LEU A 366 7.17 -9.99 13.28
N TRP A 367 5.88 -9.75 13.52
CA TRP A 367 4.85 -9.72 12.49
C TRP A 367 4.35 -8.31 12.26
N ALA A 368 4.00 -7.95 11.01
CA ALA A 368 3.49 -6.61 10.71
C ALA A 368 2.20 -6.32 11.46
N GLU A 369 1.31 -7.31 11.55
CA GLU A 369 0.05 -7.27 12.29
C GLU A 369 0.18 -7.10 13.82
N ASP A 370 1.37 -7.37 14.37
CA ASP A 370 1.66 -7.24 15.80
C ASP A 370 2.54 -5.98 16.07
N SER A 371 2.89 -5.23 15.03
CA SER A 371 3.76 -4.05 15.07
C SER A 371 2.98 -2.75 14.84
N ASP A 372 3.31 -1.69 15.58
CA ASP A 372 2.63 -0.39 15.48
C ASP A 372 3.61 0.77 15.43
N GLU A 373 3.14 1.96 15.08
CA GLU A 373 3.90 3.21 15.19
C GLU A 373 5.34 3.08 14.64
N ARG A 374 6.34 2.95 15.52
CA ARG A 374 7.77 2.83 15.16
C ARG A 374 8.34 1.41 15.25
N ASP A 375 7.52 0.41 15.55
CA ASP A 375 7.93 -0.98 15.59
C ASP A 375 8.22 -1.51 14.17
N GLY A 376 9.42 -2.03 13.93
CA GLY A 376 9.71 -2.83 12.73
C GLY A 376 9.10 -4.23 12.78
N TYR A 377 9.31 -5.05 11.75
CA TYR A 377 8.89 -6.45 11.70
C TYR A 377 9.80 -7.31 10.80
N SER A 378 9.66 -8.63 10.88
CA SER A 378 10.39 -9.62 10.10
C SER A 378 9.46 -10.79 9.74
N GLN A 379 8.52 -10.54 8.84
CA GLN A 379 7.35 -11.39 8.58
C GLN A 379 7.59 -12.39 7.44
N PRO A 380 7.48 -13.71 7.70
CA PRO A 380 7.29 -14.69 6.65
C PRO A 380 5.92 -14.50 5.99
N PHE A 381 5.85 -14.40 4.66
CA PHE A 381 4.60 -14.05 3.98
C PHE A 381 4.26 -14.93 2.77
N ARG A 382 5.25 -15.56 2.11
CA ARG A 382 4.99 -16.33 0.89
C ARG A 382 5.85 -17.57 0.79
N VAL A 383 5.25 -18.67 0.31
CA VAL A 383 5.96 -19.90 -0.03
C VAL A 383 5.91 -20.10 -1.53
N ARG A 384 7.08 -20.21 -2.17
CA ARG A 384 7.22 -20.47 -3.61
C ARG A 384 7.88 -21.82 -3.84
N VAL A 385 7.50 -22.50 -4.92
CA VAL A 385 8.21 -23.68 -5.38
C VAL A 385 9.39 -23.22 -6.26
N SER A 386 10.60 -23.63 -5.88
CA SER A 386 11.82 -23.56 -6.70
C SER A 386 12.25 -25.00 -7.02
N GLU A 387 12.96 -25.22 -8.13
CA GLU A 387 13.23 -26.54 -8.74
C GLU A 387 13.26 -27.73 -7.75
N ASP A 388 14.16 -27.67 -6.77
CA ASP A 388 14.40 -28.70 -5.75
C ASP A 388 14.01 -28.29 -4.31
N SER A 389 13.45 -27.10 -4.11
CA SER A 389 13.23 -26.48 -2.79
C SER A 389 11.91 -25.72 -2.69
N LEU A 390 11.30 -25.71 -1.50
CA LEU A 390 10.33 -24.67 -1.15
C LEU A 390 11.10 -23.46 -0.64
N CYS A 391 10.83 -22.27 -1.18
CA CYS A 391 11.41 -21.01 -0.76
C CYS A 391 10.39 -20.24 0.08
N LEU A 392 10.74 -19.94 1.33
CA LEU A 392 9.99 -19.06 2.21
C LEU A 392 10.52 -17.63 2.10
N ASP A 393 9.72 -16.73 1.54
CA ASP A 393 10.01 -15.30 1.46
C ASP A 393 9.65 -14.61 2.78
N ILE A 394 10.57 -13.79 3.27
CA ILE A 394 10.46 -13.04 4.53
C ILE A 394 10.72 -11.56 4.26
N ARG A 395 9.82 -10.70 4.72
CA ARG A 395 9.94 -9.24 4.62
C ARG A 395 10.46 -8.67 5.93
N ILE A 396 11.55 -7.91 5.88
CA ILE A 396 12.19 -7.31 7.06
C ILE A 396 12.14 -5.78 6.95
N ARG A 397 11.63 -5.13 7.98
CA ARG A 397 11.47 -3.67 8.07
C ARG A 397 11.89 -3.15 9.42
N ASP A 398 12.60 -2.03 9.45
CA ASP A 398 12.89 -1.28 10.67
C ASP A 398 13.28 0.17 10.35
N PHE A 399 12.95 1.12 11.22
CA PHE A 399 13.33 2.53 11.04
C PHE A 399 14.81 2.75 11.29
N ALA A 400 15.39 1.99 12.23
CA ALA A 400 16.80 2.08 12.59
C ALA A 400 17.63 1.03 11.85
N VAL A 401 18.82 1.44 11.39
CA VAL A 401 19.77 0.53 10.73
C VAL A 401 20.19 -0.59 11.68
N GLU A 402 20.38 -0.27 12.96
CA GLU A 402 20.70 -1.23 14.02
C GLU A 402 19.54 -2.22 14.27
N GLY A 403 18.30 -1.74 14.22
CA GLY A 403 17.10 -2.57 14.34
C GLY A 403 16.97 -3.56 13.18
N LEU A 404 17.21 -3.09 11.96
CA LEU A 404 17.24 -3.93 10.76
C LEU A 404 18.34 -5.01 10.86
N ALA A 405 19.53 -4.63 11.34
CA ALA A 405 20.65 -5.55 11.56
C ALA A 405 20.34 -6.61 12.64
N ALA A 406 19.71 -6.21 13.75
CA ALA A 406 19.30 -7.12 14.82
C ALA A 406 18.28 -8.16 14.33
N ARG A 407 17.30 -7.74 13.51
CA ARG A 407 16.32 -8.64 12.88
C ARG A 407 16.96 -9.63 11.94
N ARG A 408 17.88 -9.16 11.10
CA ARG A 408 18.68 -10.01 10.20
C ARG A 408 19.47 -11.05 10.99
N GLN A 409 20.12 -10.64 12.07
CA GLN A 409 20.90 -11.53 12.93
C GLN A 409 20.02 -12.59 13.60
N HIS A 410 18.88 -12.19 14.18
CA HIS A 410 17.93 -13.11 14.80
C HIS A 410 17.43 -14.16 13.79
N LEU A 411 17.03 -13.72 12.60
CA LEU A 411 16.57 -14.63 11.55
C LEU A 411 17.67 -15.60 11.09
N ALA A 412 18.90 -15.10 10.90
CA ALA A 412 20.05 -15.93 10.53
C ALA A 412 20.39 -16.97 11.63
N GLN A 413 20.29 -16.60 12.91
CA GLN A 413 20.48 -17.52 14.03
C GLN A 413 19.38 -18.58 14.09
N PHE A 414 18.13 -18.18 13.90
CA PHE A 414 17.00 -19.10 13.91
C PHE A 414 17.02 -20.07 12.71
N ALA A 415 17.46 -19.59 11.55
CA ALA A 415 17.57 -20.37 10.33
C ALA A 415 18.94 -21.05 10.15
N ALA A 416 19.73 -21.25 11.22
CA ALA A 416 21.11 -21.74 11.12
C ALA A 416 21.24 -23.11 10.41
N ASP A 417 20.21 -23.95 10.48
CA ASP A 417 20.17 -25.27 9.81
C ASP A 417 19.62 -25.22 8.38
N GLN A 418 19.27 -24.03 7.87
CA GLN A 418 18.70 -23.84 6.53
C GLN A 418 19.58 -22.93 5.66
N ALA A 419 19.47 -23.09 4.35
CA ALA A 419 20.06 -22.12 3.42
C ALA A 419 19.22 -20.83 3.43
N ILE A 420 19.86 -19.70 3.75
CA ILE A 420 19.23 -18.38 3.82
C ILE A 420 20.01 -17.37 2.96
N GLU A 421 19.27 -16.59 2.18
CA GLU A 421 19.80 -15.47 1.39
C GLU A 421 19.11 -14.17 1.81
N PHE A 422 19.85 -13.07 1.85
CA PHE A 422 19.32 -11.74 2.19
C PHE A 422 19.47 -10.78 1.02
N SER A 423 18.46 -9.94 0.79
CA SER A 423 18.43 -8.90 -0.24
C SER A 423 18.16 -7.53 0.39
N HIS A 424 18.92 -6.50 -0.01
CA HIS A 424 18.59 -5.10 0.32
C HIS A 424 17.49 -4.60 -0.62
N HIS A 425 16.57 -3.78 -0.11
CA HIS A 425 15.51 -3.16 -0.91
C HIS A 425 15.64 -1.63 -0.97
N TYR A 426 15.63 -0.95 0.18
CA TYR A 426 15.69 0.52 0.26
C TYR A 426 16.13 1.01 1.64
N ASP A 427 16.55 2.25 1.73
CA ASP A 427 16.98 2.91 2.98
C ASP A 427 15.93 3.90 3.50
N ASN A 428 15.98 4.19 4.80
CA ASN A 428 15.14 5.21 5.42
C ASN A 428 15.54 6.63 4.91
N MET A 429 14.59 7.36 4.33
CA MET A 429 14.83 8.71 3.80
C MET A 429 15.13 9.77 4.87
N GLY A 430 14.77 9.54 6.14
CA GLY A 430 14.79 10.55 7.20
C GLY A 430 16.15 11.15 7.49
N THR A 431 17.22 10.35 7.38
CA THR A 431 18.59 10.86 7.53
C THR A 431 18.92 11.92 6.49
N ARG A 432 18.43 11.76 5.25
CA ARG A 432 18.64 12.72 4.16
C ARG A 432 17.71 13.93 4.33
N MET A 433 16.45 13.69 4.68
CA MET A 433 15.45 14.75 4.88
C MET A 433 15.76 15.71 6.04
N ALA A 434 16.57 15.29 7.02
CA ALA A 434 17.04 16.16 8.10
C ALA A 434 17.76 17.45 7.61
N ALA A 435 18.27 17.46 6.38
CA ALA A 435 18.88 18.65 5.77
C ALA A 435 17.87 19.70 5.25
N ARG A 436 16.58 19.35 5.17
CA ARG A 436 15.50 20.22 4.65
C ARG A 436 14.27 20.27 5.58
N PRO A 437 14.44 20.77 6.82
CA PRO A 437 13.30 20.95 7.74
C PRO A 437 12.25 21.94 7.18
N ASP A 438 12.66 22.84 6.29
CA ASP A 438 11.80 23.83 5.64
C ASP A 438 10.63 23.23 4.86
N LEU A 439 10.75 21.98 4.38
CA LEU A 439 9.64 21.30 3.69
C LEU A 439 8.52 20.97 4.68
N VAL A 440 8.86 20.48 5.87
CA VAL A 440 7.87 20.23 6.92
C VAL A 440 7.26 21.53 7.39
N GLU A 441 8.09 22.55 7.66
CA GLU A 441 7.64 23.87 8.11
C GLU A 441 6.68 24.52 7.10
N THR A 442 6.96 24.38 5.80
CA THR A 442 6.12 24.92 4.72
C THR A 442 4.75 24.23 4.67
N ALA A 443 4.73 22.89 4.76
CA ALA A 443 3.50 22.11 4.76
C ALA A 443 2.65 22.37 6.02
N LEU A 444 3.28 22.50 7.19
CA LEU A 444 2.62 22.90 8.43
C LEU A 444 2.03 24.31 8.34
N ALA A 445 2.79 25.27 7.84
CA ALA A 445 2.32 26.63 7.66
C ALA A 445 1.12 26.71 6.68
N ALA A 446 1.07 25.81 5.69
CA ALA A 446 -0.06 25.71 4.77
C ALA A 446 -1.28 25.10 5.45
N ALA A 447 -1.07 24.11 6.32
CA ALA A 447 -2.13 23.48 7.09
C ALA A 447 -2.77 24.46 8.09
N ASP A 448 -1.94 25.23 8.80
CA ASP A 448 -2.38 26.27 9.73
C ASP A 448 -3.23 27.34 9.03
N GLU A 449 -2.85 27.74 7.82
CA GLU A 449 -3.57 28.74 7.03
C GLU A 449 -4.99 28.30 6.66
N VAL A 450 -5.19 27.01 6.38
CA VAL A 450 -6.50 26.45 6.03
C VAL A 450 -7.23 25.82 7.23
N GLY A 451 -6.65 25.91 8.43
CA GLY A 451 -7.24 25.44 9.67
C GLY A 451 -7.34 23.92 9.80
N VAL A 452 -6.43 23.16 9.19
CA VAL A 452 -6.38 21.69 9.30
C VAL A 452 -5.20 21.25 10.17
N SER A 453 -5.35 20.11 10.84
CA SER A 453 -4.27 19.50 11.62
C SER A 453 -3.43 18.62 10.71
N ALA A 454 -2.14 18.92 10.57
CA ALA A 454 -1.18 18.14 9.76
C ALA A 454 -0.18 17.37 10.66
N PRO A 455 -0.49 16.13 11.06
CA PRO A 455 0.40 15.36 11.93
C PRO A 455 1.66 14.90 11.18
N ILE A 456 2.83 15.06 11.79
CA ILE A 456 4.07 14.47 11.26
C ILE A 456 4.13 13.01 11.67
N ARG A 457 4.22 12.10 10.68
CA ARG A 457 4.21 10.65 10.91
C ARG A 457 5.28 9.95 10.07
N PRO A 458 5.91 8.89 10.58
CA PRO A 458 6.80 8.08 9.76
C PRO A 458 5.99 7.14 8.84
N ILE A 459 6.53 6.85 7.66
CA ILE A 459 5.97 5.87 6.72
C ILE A 459 6.43 4.48 7.09
N ARG A 460 5.49 3.57 7.26
CA ARG A 460 5.74 2.15 7.57
C ARG A 460 5.91 1.32 6.28
N GLY A 461 6.69 1.85 5.34
CA GLY A 461 6.92 1.35 3.99
C GLY A 461 8.13 2.02 3.34
N GLY A 462 8.30 1.84 2.03
CA GLY A 462 9.23 2.61 1.19
C GLY A 462 8.48 3.75 0.51
N THR A 463 9.19 4.64 -0.19
CA THR A 463 8.55 5.75 -0.95
C THR A 463 9.08 5.90 -2.38
N GLY A 464 10.02 5.05 -2.79
CA GLY A 464 10.58 5.09 -4.14
C GLY A 464 11.27 6.41 -4.53
N VAL A 465 11.65 7.26 -3.57
CA VAL A 465 12.22 8.60 -3.83
C VAL A 465 13.75 8.62 -3.93
N ASP A 466 14.42 7.48 -3.77
CA ASP A 466 15.88 7.38 -3.71
C ASP A 466 16.59 8.06 -4.90
N PRO A 467 16.17 7.85 -6.17
CA PRO A 467 16.81 8.49 -7.31
C PRO A 467 16.79 10.02 -7.27
N PHE A 468 15.77 10.62 -6.67
CA PHE A 468 15.62 12.07 -6.48
C PHE A 468 16.54 12.57 -5.36
N LEU A 469 16.54 11.88 -4.21
CA LEU A 469 17.41 12.23 -3.08
C LEU A 469 18.89 12.17 -3.46
N GLU A 470 19.30 11.18 -4.24
CA GLU A 470 20.68 11.03 -4.74
C GLU A 470 21.13 12.19 -5.64
N ARG A 471 20.19 12.87 -6.31
CA ARG A 471 20.43 14.02 -7.18
C ARG A 471 20.23 15.36 -6.48
N GLY A 472 19.98 15.33 -5.17
CA GLY A 472 19.79 16.52 -4.34
C GLY A 472 18.41 17.17 -4.47
N ILE A 473 17.41 16.40 -4.91
CA ILE A 473 15.99 16.79 -4.83
C ILE A 473 15.42 16.16 -3.56
N TYR A 474 15.08 16.99 -2.59
CA TYR A 474 14.54 16.53 -1.31
C TYR A 474 13.03 16.36 -1.42
N VAL A 475 12.52 15.19 -1.05
CA VAL A 475 11.14 14.79 -1.27
C VAL A 475 10.49 14.43 0.07
N ALA A 476 9.56 15.24 0.53
CA ALA A 476 8.67 14.88 1.63
C ALA A 476 7.40 14.23 1.07
N ASN A 477 6.65 13.48 1.89
CA ASN A 477 5.36 12.93 1.49
C ASN A 477 4.22 13.65 2.21
N LEU A 478 3.09 13.83 1.54
CA LEU A 478 1.88 14.44 2.07
C LEU A 478 0.71 13.46 1.99
N GLY A 479 -0.07 13.41 3.06
CA GLY A 479 -1.31 12.65 3.16
C GLY A 479 -2.33 12.99 2.08
N THR A 480 -3.01 11.97 1.58
CA THR A 480 -4.12 12.09 0.61
C THR A 480 -5.50 12.01 1.28
N GLY A 481 -5.60 11.29 2.40
CA GLY A 481 -6.81 11.21 3.21
C GLY A 481 -7.80 10.12 2.81
N TYR A 482 -7.32 8.88 2.68
CA TYR A 482 -8.18 7.70 2.55
C TYR A 482 -7.98 6.71 3.71
N PHE A 483 -8.85 5.70 3.76
CA PHE A 483 -8.75 4.56 4.67
C PHE A 483 -8.48 3.28 3.89
N ALA A 484 -7.75 2.33 4.48
CA ALA A 484 -7.48 0.98 3.96
C ALA A 484 -6.83 0.90 2.57
N PRO A 485 -5.57 1.38 2.40
CA PRO A 485 -4.85 1.28 1.13
C PRO A 485 -4.84 -0.15 0.60
N GLU A 486 -4.93 -0.29 -0.73
CA GLU A 486 -4.83 -1.56 -1.45
C GLU A 486 -5.84 -2.63 -0.98
N SER A 487 -6.97 -2.20 -0.41
CA SER A 487 -8.03 -3.08 0.06
C SER A 487 -9.37 -2.75 -0.57
N GLU A 488 -10.19 -3.78 -0.72
CA GLU A 488 -11.61 -3.69 -1.02
C GLU A 488 -12.40 -2.83 -0.03
N LYS A 489 -11.81 -2.53 1.14
CA LYS A 489 -12.36 -1.67 2.18
C LYS A 489 -12.08 -0.19 1.95
N GLU A 490 -11.32 0.18 0.92
CA GLU A 490 -10.84 1.55 0.80
C GLU A 490 -11.98 2.56 0.59
N PHE A 491 -11.82 3.74 1.19
CA PHE A 491 -12.76 4.86 1.02
C PHE A 491 -12.10 6.20 1.37
N THR A 492 -12.66 7.29 0.86
CA THR A 492 -12.32 8.67 1.24
C THR A 492 -13.60 9.47 1.49
N SER A 493 -13.52 10.80 1.64
CA SER A 493 -14.68 11.68 1.76
C SER A 493 -14.54 12.98 0.99
N LEU A 494 -15.68 13.50 0.55
CA LEU A 494 -15.78 14.74 -0.21
C LEU A 494 -15.22 15.96 0.53
N GLU A 495 -15.49 16.06 1.83
CA GLU A 495 -15.03 17.18 2.66
C GLU A 495 -13.52 17.17 2.84
N LEU A 496 -12.91 15.99 3.00
CA LEU A 496 -11.45 15.88 3.05
C LEU A 496 -10.82 16.22 1.71
N MET A 497 -11.39 15.78 0.59
CA MET A 497 -10.89 16.13 -0.74
C MET A 497 -10.89 17.65 -0.96
N ALA A 498 -11.98 18.33 -0.60
CA ALA A 498 -12.06 19.79 -0.70
C ALA A 498 -11.04 20.51 0.20
N GLN A 499 -10.80 19.98 1.41
CA GLN A 499 -9.79 20.53 2.32
C GLN A 499 -8.36 20.28 1.83
N HIS A 500 -8.05 19.11 1.24
CA HIS A 500 -6.74 18.84 0.65
C HIS A 500 -6.44 19.79 -0.50
N ALA A 501 -7.41 20.02 -1.39
CA ALA A 501 -7.24 20.99 -2.48
C ALA A 501 -6.87 22.39 -1.95
N ARG A 502 -7.52 22.85 -0.87
CA ARG A 502 -7.17 24.13 -0.22
C ARG A 502 -5.77 24.10 0.40
N TRP A 503 -5.42 23.01 1.08
CA TRP A 503 -4.12 22.84 1.68
C TRP A 503 -3.00 22.90 0.64
N LEU A 504 -3.17 22.19 -0.48
CA LEU A 504 -2.24 22.21 -1.61
C LEU A 504 -2.15 23.60 -2.25
N VAL A 505 -3.26 24.33 -2.34
CA VAL A 505 -3.20 25.71 -2.83
C VAL A 505 -2.37 26.56 -1.87
N ALA A 506 -2.66 26.55 -0.57
CA ALA A 506 -1.88 27.28 0.43
C ALA A 506 -0.38 26.88 0.41
N LEU A 507 -0.08 25.61 0.14
CA LEU A 507 1.28 25.08 0.00
C LEU A 507 2.02 25.77 -1.16
N VAL A 508 1.43 25.84 -2.35
CA VAL A 508 2.11 26.37 -3.55
C VAL A 508 2.29 27.88 -3.55
N GLN A 509 1.61 28.62 -2.68
CA GLN A 509 1.83 30.06 -2.48
C GLN A 509 3.10 30.36 -1.66
N LYS A 510 3.58 29.36 -0.90
CA LYS A 510 4.75 29.47 -0.01
C LYS A 510 6.04 29.06 -0.72
#